data_AF-A0A1R1C1I5-F1
#
_entry.id   AF-A0A1R1C1I5-F1
#
_cell.length_a   1.000
_cell.length_b   1.000
_cell.length_c   1.000
_cell.angle_alpha   90.00
_cell.angle_beta   90.00
_cell.angle_gamma   90.00
#
_symmetry.space_group_name_H-M   'P 1'
#
loop_
_entity.id
_entity.type
_entity.pdbx_description
1 polymer ?
#
loop_
_entity_poly.entity_id
_entity_poly.type
_entity_poly.pdbx_seq_one_letter_code
_entity_poly.pdbx_strand_id
1 'polypeptide(L)' 'MNKFLQVNTDKAELLSNILQQNIKKILTLTGNSSDITIRTFQGANGLPMAIVYIKGLTKTEVIIT' A
#
# COMPACT_ATOMS: atom_id res chain seq x y z
N MET A 1 17.01 -9.79 31.74
CA MET A 1 17.84 -9.06 30.75
C MET A 1 17.30 -9.40 29.37
N ASN A 2 16.30 -8.65 28.88
CA ASN A 2 15.74 -8.87 27.54
C ASN A 2 16.34 -7.85 26.59
N LYS A 3 17.09 -8.38 25.64
CA LYS A 3 17.87 -7.64 24.66
C LYS A 3 16.99 -7.46 23.40
N PHE A 4 16.92 -6.20 22.95
CA PHE A 4 16.54 -5.74 21.61
C PHE A 4 15.04 -5.65 21.25
N LEU A 5 14.48 -4.46 21.45
CA LEU A 5 13.78 -3.79 20.34
C LEU A 5 14.65 -2.60 19.95
N GLN A 6 15.69 -2.87 19.17
CA GLN A 6 16.36 -1.81 18.43
C GLN A 6 15.35 -1.40 17.36
N VAL A 7 14.60 -0.32 17.62
CA VAL A 7 13.80 0.36 16.59
C VAL A 7 14.83 0.86 15.59
N ASN A 8 14.99 0.16 14.48
CA ASN A 8 15.73 0.68 13.35
C ASN A 8 15.00 1.94 12.89
N THR A 9 15.47 3.09 13.36
CA THR A 9 15.29 4.39 12.72
C THR A 9 16.09 4.42 11.41
N ASP A 10 15.98 3.36 10.62
CA ASP A 10 16.44 3.35 9.24
C ASP A 10 15.48 4.27 8.51
N LYS A 11 16.02 5.33 7.93
CA LYS A 11 15.31 6.32 7.12
C LYS A 11 14.14 5.67 6.40
N ALA A 12 12.91 6.12 6.69
CA ALA A 12 11.72 5.63 6.01
C ALA A 12 11.99 5.63 4.50
N GLU A 13 11.97 4.44 3.90
CA GLU A 13 12.36 4.27 2.51
C GLU A 13 11.43 5.10 1.63
N LEU A 14 12.01 5.97 0.80
CA LEU A 14 11.23 6.88 -0.03
C LEU A 14 10.29 6.12 -0.97
N LEU A 15 9.11 6.69 -1.20
CA LEU A 15 8.20 6.21 -2.23
C LEU A 15 8.74 6.58 -3.61
N SER A 16 8.45 5.74 -4.61
CA SER A 16 8.71 6.07 -6.01
C SER A 16 7.67 7.08 -6.51
N ASN A 17 8.04 7.88 -7.51
CA ASN A 17 7.09 8.69 -8.29
C ASN A 17 6.34 7.85 -9.36
N ILE A 18 6.64 6.56 -9.50
CA ILE A 18 5.99 5.63 -10.43
C ILE A 18 5.01 4.73 -9.66
N LEU A 19 3.72 4.85 -9.98
CA LEU A 19 2.63 4.11 -9.32
C LEU A 19 2.87 2.59 -9.32
N GLN A 20 3.27 2.02 -10.46
CA GLN A 20 3.49 0.58 -10.62
C GLN A 20 4.62 0.07 -9.72
N GLN A 21 5.66 0.88 -9.47
CA GLN A 21 6.74 0.50 -8.56
C GLN A 21 6.26 0.46 -7.11
N ASN A 22 5.42 1.42 -6.70
CA ASN A 22 4.81 1.42 -5.37
C ASN A 22 3.84 0.24 -5.19
N ILE A 23 3.01 -0.08 -6.21
CA ILE A 23 2.13 -1.26 -6.18
C ILE A 23 2.97 -2.54 -6.04
N LYS A 24 4.02 -2.71 -6.84
CA LYS A 24 4.91 -3.88 -6.75
C LYS A 24 5.54 -3.98 -5.36
N LYS A 25 6.01 -2.85 -4.80
CA LYS A 25 6.58 -2.80 -3.45
C LYS A 25 5.57 -3.23 -2.39
N ILE A 26 4.33 -2.76 -2.46
CA ILE A 26 3.25 -3.18 -1.56
C ILE A 26 3.02 -4.69 -1.65
N LEU A 27 2.91 -5.26 -2.86
CA LEU A 27 2.72 -6.69 -3.04
C LEU A 27 3.88 -7.50 -2.46
N THR A 28 5.12 -7.07 -2.70
CA THR A 28 6.30 -7.72 -2.10
C THR A 28 6.27 -7.67 -0.57
N LEU A 29 6.00 -6.50 0.02
CA LEU A 29 5.97 -6.32 1.47
C LEU A 29 4.83 -7.08 2.16
N THR A 30 3.71 -7.27 1.46
CA THR A 30 2.52 -7.96 1.98
C THR A 30 2.50 -9.45 1.65
N GLY A 31 3.57 -9.98 1.04
CA GLY A 31 3.63 -11.37 0.58
C GLY A 31 2.56 -11.71 -0.45
N ASN A 32 2.07 -10.72 -1.20
CA ASN A 32 0.97 -10.85 -2.15
C ASN A 32 -0.29 -11.50 -1.52
N SER A 33 -0.58 -11.15 -0.26
CA SER A 33 -1.73 -11.69 0.47
C SER A 33 -3.04 -11.43 -0.29
N SER A 34 -3.91 -12.44 -0.33
CA SER A 34 -5.25 -12.36 -0.93
C SER A 34 -6.17 -11.38 -0.22
N ASP A 35 -5.83 -10.97 1.00
CA ASP A 35 -6.59 -9.98 1.75
C ASP A 35 -6.30 -8.56 1.27
N ILE A 36 -5.17 -8.32 0.59
CA ILE A 36 -4.86 -7.01 0.02
C ILE A 36 -5.61 -6.83 -1.29
N THR A 37 -6.48 -5.82 -1.33
CA THR A 37 -7.14 -5.41 -2.56
C THR A 37 -6.49 -4.13 -3.10
N ILE A 38 -6.13 -4.17 -4.38
CA ILE A 38 -5.59 -3.02 -5.12
C ILE A 38 -6.57 -2.72 -6.27
N ARG A 39 -7.25 -1.58 -6.22
CA ARG A 39 -8.13 -1.11 -7.29
C ARG A 39 -7.46 0.03 -8.03
N THR A 40 -7.14 -0.19 -9.31
CA THR A 40 -6.61 0.86 -10.19
C THR A 40 -7.72 1.56 -10.95
N PHE A 41 -7.56 2.85 -11.20
CA PHE A 41 -8.54 3.68 -11.90
C PHE A 41 -7.86 4.92 -12.50
N GLN A 42 -8.57 5.62 -13.36
CA GLN A 42 -8.13 6.88 -13.94
C GLN A 42 -8.79 8.04 -13.18
N GLY A 43 -7.96 8.92 -12.64
CA GLY A 43 -8.38 10.17 -12.00
C GLY A 43 -8.63 11.30 -12.99
N ALA A 44 -8.73 12.51 -12.45
CA ALA A 44 -8.80 13.72 -13.26
C ALA A 44 -7.66 13.78 -14.28
N ASN A 45 -7.96 14.22 -15.50
CA ASN A 45 -7.01 14.31 -16.61
C ASN A 45 -6.33 12.98 -17.00
N GLY A 46 -6.96 11.83 -16.68
CA GLY A 46 -6.38 10.52 -17.00
C GLY A 46 -5.15 10.17 -16.17
N LEU A 47 -5.02 10.76 -14.98
CA LEU A 47 -3.94 10.43 -14.06
C LEU A 47 -4.18 9.02 -13.49
N PRO A 48 -3.28 8.05 -13.68
CA PRO A 48 -3.45 6.71 -13.12
C PRO A 48 -3.32 6.76 -11.59
N MET A 49 -4.31 6.20 -10.90
CA MET A 49 -4.39 6.13 -9.44
C MET A 49 -4.70 4.71 -8.98
N ALA A 50 -4.39 4.43 -7.71
CA ALA A 50 -4.77 3.18 -7.08
C ALA A 50 -5.23 3.40 -5.64
N ILE A 51 -6.25 2.66 -5.23
CA ILE A 51 -6.65 2.52 -3.82
C ILE A 51 -6.22 1.13 -3.36
N VAL A 52 -5.51 1.08 -2.22
CA VAL A 52 -5.01 -0.15 -1.60
C VAL A 52 -5.65 -0.29 -0.22
N TYR A 53 -6.26 -1.43 0.08
CA TYR A 53 -6.88 -1.70 1.38
C TYR A 53 -6.86 -3.19 1.73
N ILE A 54 -7.15 -3.50 3.00
CA ILE A 54 -7.23 -4.87 3.51
C ILE A 54 -8.70 -5.28 3.59
N LYS A 55 -9.08 -6.33 2.86
CA LYS A 55 -10.42 -6.91 2.85
C LYS A 55 -10.78 -7.38 4.27
N GLY A 56 -12.00 -7.08 4.70
CA GLY A 56 -12.49 -7.43 6.04
C GLY A 56 -12.08 -6.44 7.14
N LEU A 57 -11.07 -5.59 6.92
CA LEU A 57 -10.70 -4.51 7.85
C LEU A 57 -11.18 -3.13 7.38
N THR A 58 -11.53 -3.00 6.10
CA THR A 58 -11.96 -1.73 5.51
C THR A 58 -13.40 -1.83 5.01
N LYS A 59 -14.27 -0.94 5.48
CA LYS A 59 -15.63 -0.76 4.91
C LYS A 59 -15.50 -0.03 3.57
N THR A 60 -15.59 -0.78 2.48
CA THR A 60 -15.40 -0.28 1.11
C THR A 60 -16.47 0.70 0.65
N GLU A 61 -17.61 0.74 1.32
CA GLU A 61 -18.68 1.73 1.11
C GLU A 61 -18.20 3.17 1.31
N VAL A 62 -17.20 3.38 2.18
CA VAL A 62 -16.57 4.69 2.43
C VAL A 62 -15.61 5.09 1.28
N ILE A 63 -15.22 4.14 0.44
CA ILE A 63 -14.26 4.33 -0.66
C ILE A 63 -14.97 4.65 -1.99
N ILE A 64 -16.27 4.37 -2.10
CA ILE A 64 -17.06 4.61 -3.31
C ILE A 64 -17.85 5.91 -3.11
N THR A 65 -17.29 7.02 -3.60
CA THR A 65 -18.02 8.26 -3.88
C THR A 65 -17.49 8.83 -5.19
#